data_AF-A0A2S1WQU5-F1
#
_entry.id   AF-A0A2S1WQU5-F1
#
_cell.length_a   1.000
_cell.length_b   1.000
_cell.length_c   1.000
_cell.angle_alpha   90.00
_cell.angle_beta   90.00
_cell.angle_gamma   90.00
#
_symmetry.space_group_name_H-M   'P 1'
#
loop_
_entity.id
_entity.type
_entity.pdbx_description
1 polymer ?
#
loop_
_entity_poly.entity_id
_entity_poly.type
_entity_poly.pdbx_seq_one_letter_code
_entity_poly.pdbx_strand_id
1 'polypeptide(L)'
;NVKETGLEREALVTEMKELALLIARLDEILGNEAVLMSVVIGELEEVKSSYGDARRTEISDDIADIDIEDMIAPEEMVVTVTH
;
A
#
# COMPACT_ATOMS: atom_id res chain seq x y z
N ASN A 1 -24.99 -5.98 -48.21
CA ASN A 1 -24.58 -7.34 -47.81
C ASN A 1 -23.09 -7.65 -47.93
N VAL A 2 -22.30 -6.98 -48.78
CA VAL A 2 -20.83 -7.23 -48.86
C VAL A 2 -20.01 -6.35 -47.90
N LYS A 3 -20.51 -5.17 -47.49
CA LYS A 3 -19.81 -4.29 -46.54
C LYS A 3 -19.80 -4.82 -45.10
N GLU A 4 -20.89 -5.40 -44.63
CA GLU A 4 -20.97 -5.93 -43.25
C GLU A 4 -20.09 -7.17 -43.05
N THR A 5 -20.02 -8.04 -44.06
CA THR A 5 -19.17 -9.25 -44.02
C THR A 5 -17.67 -8.95 -44.09
N GLY A 6 -17.26 -7.86 -44.73
CA GLY A 6 -15.87 -7.39 -44.70
C GLY A 6 -15.45 -6.84 -43.34
N LEU A 7 -16.33 -6.02 -42.74
CA LEU A 7 -16.06 -5.38 -41.44
C LEU A 7 -16.05 -6.40 -40.29
N GLU A 8 -16.96 -7.37 -40.32
CA GLU A 8 -16.97 -8.49 -39.36
C GLU A 8 -15.72 -9.36 -39.47
N ARG A 9 -15.22 -9.58 -40.70
CA ARG A 9 -13.99 -10.34 -40.92
C ARG A 9 -12.76 -9.59 -40.42
N GLU A 10 -12.69 -8.27 -40.63
CA GLU A 10 -11.62 -7.44 -40.08
C GLU A 10 -11.65 -7.37 -38.55
N ALA A 11 -12.85 -7.27 -37.97
CA ALA A 11 -13.04 -7.30 -36.52
C ALA A 11 -12.57 -8.65 -35.93
N LEU A 12 -12.96 -9.78 -36.53
CA LEU A 12 -12.50 -11.11 -36.13
C LEU A 12 -10.98 -11.26 -36.19
N VAL A 13 -10.35 -10.79 -37.28
CA VAL A 13 -8.88 -10.82 -37.42
C VAL A 13 -8.20 -9.95 -36.36
N THR A 14 -8.83 -8.84 -35.97
CA THR A 14 -8.32 -7.95 -34.92
C THR A 14 -8.40 -8.62 -33.55
N GLU A 15 -9.55 -9.18 -33.20
CA GLU A 15 -9.76 -9.91 -31.94
C GLU A 15 -8.80 -11.11 -31.82
N MET A 16 -8.59 -11.87 -32.90
CA MET A 16 -7.62 -12.96 -32.91
C MET A 16 -6.19 -12.49 -32.60
N LYS A 17 -5.80 -11.33 -33.12
CA LYS A 17 -4.47 -10.74 -32.86
C LYS A 17 -4.35 -10.28 -31.41
N GLU A 18 -5.37 -9.61 -30.89
CA GLU A 18 -5.41 -9.15 -29.49
C GLU A 18 -5.33 -10.34 -28.53
N LEU A 19 -6.07 -11.42 -28.80
CA LEU A 19 -6.02 -12.63 -28.00
C LEU A 19 -4.64 -13.29 -28.06
N ALA A 20 -4.02 -13.36 -29.24
CA ALA A 20 -2.66 -13.91 -29.37
C ALA A 20 -1.63 -13.08 -28.60
N LEU A 21 -1.76 -11.75 -28.61
CA LEU A 21 -0.90 -10.86 -27.82
C LEU A 21 -1.14 -11.04 -26.31
N LEU A 22 -2.39 -11.21 -25.90
CA LEU A 22 -2.73 -11.47 -24.50
C LEU A 22 -2.14 -12.79 -24.02
N ILE A 23 -2.26 -13.86 -24.80
CA ILE A 23 -1.67 -15.16 -24.49
C ILE A 23 -0.15 -15.02 -24.33
N ALA A 24 0.52 -14.38 -25.29
CA ALA A 24 1.97 -14.19 -25.22
C ALA A 24 2.41 -13.40 -23.97
N ARG A 25 1.67 -12.35 -23.60
CA ARG A 25 1.92 -11.58 -22.38
C ARG A 25 1.72 -12.42 -21.12
N LEU A 26 0.64 -13.20 -21.06
CA LEU A 26 0.35 -14.05 -19.91
C LEU A 26 1.40 -15.16 -19.75
N ASP A 27 1.84 -15.77 -20.85
CA ASP A 27 2.90 -16.77 -20.85
C ASP A 27 4.24 -16.17 -20.37
N GLU A 28 4.56 -14.92 -20.75
CA GLU A 28 5.74 -14.20 -20.24
C GLU A 28 5.66 -13.98 -18.72
N ILE A 29 4.50 -13.55 -18.22
CA ILE A 29 4.27 -13.36 -16.78
C ILE A 29 4.41 -14.68 -16.03
N LEU A 30 3.83 -15.77 -16.54
CA LEU A 30 3.89 -17.08 -15.90
C LEU A 30 5.27 -17.74 -16.00
N GLY A 31 6.02 -17.46 -17.06
CA GLY A 31 7.34 -18.04 -17.33
C GLY A 31 8.52 -17.33 -16.69
N ASN A 32 8.32 -16.10 -16.16
CA ASN A 32 9.39 -15.29 -15.60
C ASN A 32 9.00 -14.69 -14.24
N GLU A 33 9.61 -15.19 -13.18
CA GLU A 33 9.37 -14.73 -11.79
C GLU A 33 9.63 -13.23 -11.59
N ALA A 34 10.63 -12.65 -12.27
CA ALA A 34 10.92 -11.23 -12.17
C ALA A 34 9.81 -10.38 -12.79
N VAL A 35 9.25 -10.83 -13.93
CA VAL A 35 8.11 -10.17 -14.57
C VAL A 35 6.87 -10.29 -13.69
N LEU A 36 6.57 -11.49 -13.17
CA LEU A 36 5.48 -11.71 -12.23
C LEU A 36 5.57 -10.75 -11.02
N MET A 37 6.74 -10.67 -10.39
CA MET A 37 6.95 -9.80 -9.24
C MET A 37 6.76 -8.32 -9.59
N SER A 38 7.21 -7.90 -10.79
CA SER A 38 7.00 -6.52 -11.26
C SER A 38 5.52 -6.18 -11.43
N VAL A 39 4.71 -7.11 -11.94
CA VAL A 39 3.26 -6.94 -12.07
C VAL A 39 2.62 -6.81 -10.69
N VAL A 40 2.95 -7.71 -9.76
CA VAL A 40 2.41 -7.69 -8.39
C VAL A 40 2.74 -6.39 -7.66
N ILE A 41 3.98 -5.92 -7.75
CA ILE A 41 4.39 -4.65 -7.13
C ILE A 41 3.61 -3.49 -7.73
N GLY A 42 3.48 -3.43 -9.06
CA GLY A 42 2.71 -2.38 -9.73
C GLY A 42 1.25 -2.34 -9.27
N GLU A 43 0.60 -3.50 -9.16
CA GLU A 43 -0.78 -3.59 -8.66
C GLU A 43 -0.89 -3.12 -7.19
N LEU A 44 0.07 -3.50 -6.33
CA LEU A 44 0.10 -3.04 -4.94
C LEU A 44 0.33 -1.53 -4.82
N GLU A 45 1.18 -0.96 -5.67
CA GLU A 45 1.40 0.49 -5.73
C GLU A 45 0.15 1.24 -6.19
N GLU A 46 -0.58 0.71 -7.18
CA GLU A 46 -1.85 1.28 -7.64
C GLU A 46 -2.91 1.27 -6.53
N VAL A 47 -3.03 0.15 -5.80
CA VAL A 47 -3.93 0.04 -4.64
C VAL A 47 -3.52 1.03 -3.55
N LYS A 48 -2.23 1.11 -3.21
CA LYS A 48 -1.71 2.06 -2.24
C LYS A 48 -1.98 3.51 -2.66
N SER A 49 -1.83 3.84 -3.94
CA SER A 49 -2.11 5.18 -4.46
C SER A 49 -3.61 5.51 -4.46
N SER A 50 -4.47 4.53 -4.71
CA SER A 50 -5.92 4.73 -4.82
C SER A 50 -6.61 4.81 -3.46
N TYR A 51 -6.09 4.09 -2.46
CA TYR A 51 -6.75 3.90 -1.16
C TYR A 51 -5.89 4.25 0.06
N GLY A 52 -4.63 4.64 -0.14
CA GLY A 52 -3.74 4.99 0.95
C GLY A 52 -4.13 6.30 1.63
N ASP A 53 -4.12 6.30 2.95
CA ASP A 53 -4.27 7.49 3.78
C ASP A 53 -3.05 7.70 4.70
N ALA A 54 -2.95 8.90 5.26
CA ALA A 54 -1.89 9.20 6.22
C ALA A 54 -2.13 8.44 7.53
N ARG A 55 -1.06 7.98 8.17
CA ARG A 55 -1.15 7.35 9.49
C ARG A 55 -1.78 8.32 10.47
N ARG A 56 -2.87 7.90 11.11
CA ARG A 56 -3.65 8.72 12.04
C ARG A 56 -3.04 8.82 13.44
N THR A 57 -2.16 7.89 13.79
CA THR A 57 -1.57 7.77 15.12
C THR A 57 -0.06 7.93 15.06
N GLU A 58 0.50 8.57 16.06
CA GLU A 58 1.94 8.67 16.26
C GLU A 58 2.42 7.56 17.19
N ILE A 59 3.66 7.13 17.02
CA ILE A 59 4.32 6.24 17.98
C ILE A 59 5.16 7.17 18.87
N SER A 60 4.77 7.32 20.13
CA SER A 60 5.57 8.05 21.12
C SER A 60 6.25 7.04 22.06
N ASP A 61 7.54 7.26 22.29
CA ASP A 61 8.35 6.56 23.29
C ASP A 61 8.23 7.23 24.68
N ASP A 62 7.25 8.11 24.90
CA ASP A 62 7.02 8.77 26.19
C ASP A 62 6.61 7.73 27.26
N ILE A 63 7.64 7.10 27.83
CA ILE A 63 7.59 6.51 29.14
C ILE A 63 7.57 7.70 30.09
N ALA A 64 6.38 8.20 30.41
CA ALA A 64 6.20 8.93 31.65
C ALA A 64 6.42 7.92 32.77
N ASP A 65 7.69 7.74 33.18
CA ASP A 65 8.03 7.11 34.44
C ASP A 65 7.52 8.07 35.52
N ILE A 66 6.24 7.93 35.85
CA ILE A 66 5.64 8.60 37.00
C ILE A 66 6.17 7.86 38.21
N ASP A 67 7.09 8.49 38.93
CA ASP A 67 7.53 7.95 40.22
C ASP A 67 6.39 8.09 41.23
N ILE A 68 6.29 7.14 42.17
CA ILE A 68 5.25 7.18 43.21
C ILE A 68 5.31 8.50 44.00
N GLU A 69 6.48 9.12 44.07
CA GLU A 69 6.73 10.41 44.72
C GLU A 69 6.03 11.57 44.00
N ASP A 70 5.89 11.53 42.67
CA ASP A 70 5.19 12.55 41.88
C ASP A 70 3.66 12.54 42.12
N MET A 71 3.14 11.47 42.72
CA MET A 71 1.72 11.36 43.11
C MET A 71 1.44 11.92 44.52
N ILE A 72 2.48 12.32 45.26
CA ILE A 72 2.35 12.84 46.63
C ILE A 72 2.19 14.36 46.55
N ALA A 73 1.12 14.89 47.16
CA ALA A 73 0.89 16.33 47.21
C ALA A 73 1.97 17.04 48.03
N PRO A 74 2.52 18.17 47.57
CA PRO A 74 3.52 18.93 48.32
C PRO A 74 2.88 19.58 49.56
N GLU A 75 3.50 19.39 50.72
CA GLU A 75 3.13 20.03 51.98
C GLU A 75 4.08 21.19 52.31
N GLU A 76 3.55 22.33 52.79
CA GLU A 76 4.37 23.45 53.25
C GLU A 76 5.09 23.08 54.55
N MET A 77 6.42 22.98 54.49
CA MET A 77 7.27 22.61 55.62
C MET A 77 8.32 23.69 55.89
N VAL A 78 8.56 23.98 57.17
CA VAL A 78 9.63 24.89 57.62
C VAL A 78 10.74 24.06 58.26
N VAL A 79 11.95 24.14 57.70
CA VAL A 79 13.14 23.48 58.24
C VAL A 79 13.94 24.48 59.06
N THR A 80 14.04 24.23 60.36
CA THR A 80 14.85 25.06 61.28
C THR A 80 16.11 24.30 61.65
N VAL A 81 17.29 24.88 61.35
CA VAL A 81 18.60 24.32 61.69
C VAL A 81 19.18 25.08 62.90
N THR A 82 19.65 24.36 63.92
CA THR A 82 20.34 24.93 65.09
C THR A 82 21.81 24.49 65.10
N HIS A 83 22.70 25.35 65.61
CA HIS A 83 24.16 25.12 65.69
C HIS A 83 24.56 24.10 66.74
#